data_AF-A0A840TQV4-F1
#
_entry.id   AF-A0A840TQV4-F1
#
_cell.length_a   1.000
_cell.length_b   1.000
_cell.length_c   1.000
_cell.angle_alpha   90.00
_cell.angle_beta   90.00
_cell.angle_gamma   90.00
#
_symmetry.space_group_name_H-M   'P 1'
#
loop_
_entity.id
_entity.type
_entity.pdbx_description
1 polymer ?
#
loop_
_entity_poly.entity_id
_entity_poly.type
_entity_poly.pdbx_seq_one_letter_code
_entity_poly.pdbx_strand_id
1 'polypeptide(L)'
;MKKYQAEVALELEATLGEGPLWHPEEQKLYWVDIEQQKVHQYDPERQTHQHWKLPKKVSALVPGAQPGTLVVALQGEIASFDPATEALTALVDVEKDKPANRCNDGKCAPDGRLWVGTMSTESEDKAGALYCLDGALQLRLVRDHCTIPNGMAWTTDGRTMYFIETSESCVRAFDYDSEKGTLTNERVVVKPEEGGSPDGMCIDAEGKLWIGFWDGQRVGCYDPQTGQLLAEVEVPAVNVTSCAFGDADLGTLYITTARDGVSDEQLEKYPLTGSLFRCRPGVKGTLADSFAL
;
A
#
# COMPACT_ATOMS: atom_id res chain seq x y z
N MET A 1 -22.33 -6.28 11.15
CA MET A 1 -21.03 -5.62 10.97
C MET A 1 -20.33 -5.52 12.31
N LYS A 2 -19.08 -6.00 12.43
CA LYS A 2 -18.27 -5.87 13.66
C LYS A 2 -17.60 -4.48 13.70
N LYS A 3 -17.27 -3.98 14.90
CA LYS A 3 -16.55 -2.72 15.09
C LYS A 3 -15.34 -2.94 16.00
N TYR A 4 -14.23 -2.29 15.66
CA TYR A 4 -12.98 -2.29 16.41
C TYR A 4 -12.45 -0.86 16.54
N GLN A 5 -11.60 -0.63 17.54
CA GLN A 5 -10.85 0.63 17.67
C GLN A 5 -9.37 0.34 17.40
N ALA A 6 -8.71 1.21 16.64
CA ALA A 6 -7.27 1.18 16.50
C ALA A 6 -6.57 1.84 17.69
N GLU A 7 -5.42 1.31 18.06
CA GLU A 7 -4.51 1.85 19.07
C GLU A 7 -3.26 2.42 18.38
N VAL A 8 -2.63 3.42 18.98
CA VAL A 8 -1.36 3.94 18.46
C VAL A 8 -0.26 2.90 18.65
N ALA A 9 0.42 2.54 17.57
CA ALA A 9 1.62 1.70 17.61
C ALA A 9 2.90 2.54 17.75
N LEU A 10 2.95 3.67 17.03
CA LEU A 10 4.06 4.61 17.06
C LEU A 10 3.53 6.01 16.72
N GLU A 11 3.74 6.97 17.64
CA GLU A 11 3.42 8.37 17.39
C GLU A 11 4.39 8.97 16.38
N LEU A 12 3.85 9.51 15.29
CA LEU A 12 4.58 10.21 14.24
C LEU A 12 3.73 11.34 13.69
N GLU A 13 4.40 12.23 12.98
CA GLU A 13 3.79 13.33 12.24
C GLU A 13 4.05 13.14 10.73
N ALA A 14 3.78 11.93 10.22
CA ALA A 14 4.01 11.63 8.81
C ALA A 14 3.14 12.56 7.96
N THR A 15 3.77 13.16 6.94
CA THR A 15 3.03 14.00 5.99
C THR A 15 2.13 13.12 5.16
N LEU A 16 2.69 12.05 4.57
CA LEU A 16 1.93 11.06 3.83
C LEU A 16 2.48 9.65 4.10
N GLY A 17 2.10 9.09 5.25
CA GLY A 17 2.48 7.73 5.64
C GLY A 17 1.76 6.71 4.74
N GLU A 18 2.48 5.80 4.10
CA GLU A 18 1.93 4.91 3.07
C GLU A 18 2.68 3.58 2.94
N GLY A 19 2.14 2.65 2.15
CA GLY A 19 2.79 1.41 1.73
C GLY A 19 3.32 0.52 2.87
N PRO A 20 2.51 0.23 3.92
CA PRO A 20 2.94 -0.64 5.00
C PRO A 20 3.21 -2.06 4.48
N LEU A 21 4.34 -2.62 4.91
CA LEU A 21 4.83 -3.95 4.59
C LEU A 21 5.31 -4.62 5.86
N TRP A 22 4.74 -5.77 6.21
CA TRP A 22 5.36 -6.66 7.18
C TRP A 22 6.42 -7.51 6.47
N HIS A 23 7.70 -7.30 6.79
CA HIS A 23 8.78 -8.07 6.17
C HIS A 23 8.81 -9.49 6.75
N PRO A 24 8.62 -10.55 5.93
CA PRO A 24 8.40 -11.91 6.42
C PRO A 24 9.60 -12.50 7.16
N GLU A 25 10.82 -12.21 6.70
CA GLU A 25 12.04 -12.75 7.33
C GLU A 25 12.51 -11.91 8.53
N GLU A 26 12.55 -10.58 8.39
CA GLU A 26 13.01 -9.69 9.46
C GLU A 26 12.03 -9.54 10.62
N GLN A 27 10.74 -9.86 10.42
CA GLN A 27 9.68 -9.65 11.42
C GLN A 27 9.60 -8.18 11.89
N LYS A 28 9.65 -7.27 10.92
CA LYS A 28 9.56 -5.83 11.13
C LYS A 28 8.59 -5.20 10.14
N LEU A 29 7.95 -4.13 10.56
CA LEU A 29 7.11 -3.32 9.70
C LEU A 29 7.96 -2.27 8.98
N TYR A 30 7.83 -2.18 7.68
CA TYR A 30 8.35 -1.09 6.85
C TYR A 30 7.18 -0.29 6.29
N TRP A 31 7.37 1.00 6.04
CA TRP A 31 6.42 1.87 5.34
C TRP A 31 7.14 3.12 4.85
N VAL A 32 6.47 3.99 4.13
CA VAL A 32 7.06 5.22 3.58
C VAL A 32 6.39 6.47 4.13
N ASP A 33 7.11 7.59 4.10
CA ASP A 33 6.50 8.92 4.05
C ASP A 33 6.82 9.52 2.69
N ILE A 34 5.81 9.59 1.82
CA ILE A 34 5.99 9.94 0.41
C ILE A 34 6.55 11.36 0.26
N GLU A 35 5.91 12.31 0.94
CA GLU A 35 6.26 13.73 0.85
C GLU A 35 7.59 14.02 1.55
N GLN A 36 7.89 13.31 2.65
CA GLN A 36 9.18 13.44 3.31
C GLN A 36 10.28 12.56 2.71
N GLN A 37 10.00 11.77 1.66
CA GLN A 37 10.97 10.89 0.99
C GLN A 37 11.65 9.92 1.95
N LYS A 38 10.91 9.38 2.92
CA LYS A 38 11.46 8.50 3.95
C LYS A 38 10.98 7.08 3.77
N VAL A 39 11.87 6.13 4.04
CA VAL A 39 11.51 4.75 4.38
C VAL A 39 11.63 4.62 5.90
N HIS A 40 10.61 4.09 6.54
CA HIS A 40 10.57 3.81 7.96
C HIS A 40 10.64 2.30 8.23
N GLN A 41 11.19 1.93 9.38
CA GLN A 41 11.16 0.57 9.92
C GLN A 41 10.76 0.63 11.39
N TYR A 42 9.88 -0.28 11.81
CA TYR A 42 9.47 -0.47 13.20
C TYR A 42 9.57 -1.94 13.59
N ASP A 43 10.27 -2.19 14.70
CA ASP A 43 10.34 -3.48 15.36
C ASP A 43 9.38 -3.45 16.56
N PRO A 44 8.22 -4.11 16.49
CA PRO A 44 7.24 -4.09 17.58
C PRO A 44 7.67 -4.89 18.81
N GLU A 45 8.56 -5.87 18.66
CA GLU A 45 9.08 -6.67 19.78
C GLU A 45 10.02 -5.82 20.64
N ARG A 46 10.93 -5.07 20.00
CA ARG A 46 11.89 -4.18 20.68
C ARG A 46 11.36 -2.76 20.91
N GLN A 47 10.23 -2.42 20.29
CA GLN A 47 9.67 -1.07 20.25
C GLN A 47 10.67 -0.03 19.72
N THR A 48 11.46 -0.41 18.72
CA THR A 48 12.45 0.49 18.10
C THR A 48 11.99 0.97 16.74
N HIS A 49 12.25 2.23 16.44
CA HIS A 49 11.97 2.87 15.16
C HIS A 49 13.24 3.47 14.57
N GLN A 50 13.40 3.33 13.26
CA GLN A 50 14.42 4.03 12.49
C GLN A 50 13.89 4.41 11.11
N HIS A 51 14.60 5.28 10.41
CA HIS A 51 14.22 5.70 9.07
C HIS A 51 15.43 6.10 8.22
N TRP A 52 15.24 6.07 6.91
CA TRP A 52 16.22 6.49 5.90
C TRP A 52 15.61 7.54 4.99
N LYS A 53 16.41 8.52 4.60
CA LYS A 53 16.00 9.56 3.65
C LYS A 53 16.50 9.18 2.26
N LEU A 54 15.58 9.05 1.31
CA LEU A 54 15.89 8.76 -0.08
C LEU A 54 15.97 10.05 -0.91
N PRO A 55 16.63 10.03 -2.09
CA PRO A 55 16.82 11.24 -2.91
C PRO A 55 15.54 11.70 -3.63
N LYS A 56 14.50 10.86 -3.67
CA LYS A 56 13.24 11.10 -4.38
C LYS A 56 12.06 10.65 -3.53
N LYS A 57 10.85 11.12 -3.86
CA LYS A 57 9.61 10.62 -3.25
C LYS A 57 9.55 9.10 -3.44
N VAL A 58 9.29 8.38 -2.36
CA VAL A 58 9.18 6.92 -2.33
C VAL A 58 7.76 6.59 -1.91
N SER A 59 7.05 5.79 -2.71
CA SER A 59 5.60 5.62 -2.57
C SER A 59 5.17 4.21 -2.21
N ALA A 60 6.00 3.22 -2.53
CA ALA A 60 5.78 1.83 -2.19
C ALA A 60 7.11 1.10 -1.98
N LEU A 61 7.07 0.01 -1.24
CA LEU A 61 8.20 -0.88 -1.02
C LEU A 61 7.74 -2.34 -0.89
N VAL A 62 8.58 -3.25 -1.35
CA VAL A 62 8.36 -4.71 -1.28
C VAL A 62 9.68 -5.40 -0.88
N PRO A 63 9.63 -6.62 -0.31
CA PRO A 63 10.85 -7.38 -0.06
C PRO A 63 11.61 -7.59 -1.37
N GLY A 64 12.93 -7.37 -1.33
CA GLY A 64 13.82 -7.66 -2.45
C GLY A 64 14.16 -9.14 -2.56
N ALA A 65 14.78 -9.53 -3.66
CA ALA A 65 15.24 -10.90 -3.89
C ALA A 65 16.44 -11.31 -3.01
N GLN A 66 17.20 -10.32 -2.48
CA GLN A 66 18.33 -10.56 -1.60
C GLN A 66 17.91 -10.33 -0.14
N PRO A 67 18.37 -11.18 0.80
CA PRO A 67 18.05 -10.99 2.21
C PRO A 67 18.42 -9.59 2.71
N GLY A 68 17.48 -8.94 3.37
CA GLY A 68 17.65 -7.60 3.93
C GLY A 68 17.61 -6.46 2.91
N THR A 69 17.30 -6.71 1.64
CA THR A 69 17.07 -5.64 0.66
C THR A 69 15.59 -5.43 0.41
N LEU A 70 15.25 -4.22 -0.03
CA LEU A 70 13.93 -3.82 -0.46
C LEU A 70 13.98 -3.45 -1.95
N VAL A 71 12.86 -3.61 -2.65
CA VAL A 71 12.62 -2.90 -3.90
C VAL A 71 11.67 -1.76 -3.61
N VAL A 72 12.04 -0.56 -4.04
CA VAL A 72 11.31 0.69 -3.77
C VAL A 72 10.83 1.33 -5.06
N ALA A 73 9.59 1.80 -5.07
CA ALA A 73 9.03 2.60 -6.14
C ALA A 73 9.25 4.09 -5.82
N LEU A 74 10.05 4.75 -6.65
CA LEU A 74 10.42 6.15 -6.52
C LEU A 74 9.71 7.00 -7.58
N GLN A 75 9.77 8.32 -7.44
CA GLN A 75 9.39 9.22 -8.52
C GLN A 75 10.29 9.00 -9.74
N GLY A 76 9.72 8.40 -10.80
CA GLY A 76 10.38 8.19 -12.08
C GLY A 76 11.25 6.94 -12.20
N GLU A 77 11.34 6.09 -11.17
CA GLU A 77 12.15 4.85 -11.23
C GLU A 77 11.73 3.81 -10.18
N ILE A 78 12.13 2.57 -10.41
CA ILE A 78 12.13 1.48 -9.45
C ILE A 78 13.60 1.17 -9.12
N ALA A 79 13.92 1.00 -7.84
CA ALA A 79 15.29 0.77 -7.38
C ALA A 79 15.36 -0.34 -6.32
N SER A 80 16.52 -0.99 -6.22
CA SER A 80 16.87 -1.82 -5.06
C SER A 80 17.47 -0.92 -3.98
N PHE A 81 17.04 -1.10 -2.74
CA PHE A 81 17.52 -0.38 -1.57
C PHE A 81 18.02 -1.36 -0.51
N ASP A 82 19.23 -1.15 -0.02
CA ASP A 82 19.82 -1.88 1.11
C ASP A 82 19.83 -0.94 2.34
N PRO A 83 18.96 -1.15 3.34
CA PRO A 83 18.92 -0.32 4.54
C PRO A 83 20.19 -0.40 5.41
N ALA A 84 20.98 -1.47 5.32
CA ALA A 84 22.18 -1.66 6.14
C ALA A 84 23.36 -0.85 5.60
N THR A 85 23.45 -0.68 4.28
CA THR A 85 24.51 0.11 3.62
C THR A 85 24.04 1.45 3.10
N GLU A 86 22.72 1.70 3.13
CA GLU A 86 22.03 2.81 2.47
C GLU A 86 22.24 2.85 0.95
N ALA A 87 22.71 1.74 0.35
CA ALA A 87 22.93 1.66 -1.09
C ALA A 87 21.60 1.65 -1.84
N LEU A 88 21.49 2.54 -2.83
CA LEU A 88 20.33 2.65 -3.71
C LEU A 88 20.79 2.42 -5.15
N THR A 89 20.29 1.35 -5.78
CA THR A 89 20.66 0.93 -7.13
C THR A 89 19.43 0.97 -8.04
N ALA A 90 19.43 1.85 -9.04
CA ALA A 90 18.36 1.93 -10.02
C ALA A 90 18.21 0.60 -10.77
N LEU A 91 16.97 0.13 -10.93
CA LEU A 91 16.64 -1.09 -11.67
C LEU A 91 16.03 -0.75 -13.03
N VAL A 92 14.96 0.05 -13.01
CA VAL A 92 14.22 0.45 -14.22
C VAL A 92 13.65 1.84 -14.04
N ASP A 93 13.71 2.66 -15.08
CA ASP A 93 13.03 3.95 -15.08
C ASP A 93 11.54 3.81 -15.40
N VAL A 94 10.71 4.64 -14.78
CA VAL A 94 9.26 4.66 -14.93
C VAL A 94 8.87 6.01 -15.52
N GLU A 95 8.18 6.03 -16.66
CA GLU A 95 7.66 7.26 -17.29
C GLU A 95 8.70 8.39 -17.43
N LYS A 96 9.90 8.09 -17.98
CA LYS A 96 11.00 9.05 -18.18
C LYS A 96 10.57 10.39 -18.80
N ASP A 97 9.56 10.35 -19.64
CA ASP A 97 9.01 11.45 -20.41
C ASP A 97 7.92 12.24 -19.66
N LYS A 98 7.51 11.81 -18.45
CA LYS A 98 6.51 12.47 -17.61
C LYS A 98 7.12 12.88 -16.25
N PRO A 99 7.94 13.94 -16.18
CA PRO A 99 8.61 14.35 -14.94
C PRO A 99 7.65 14.81 -13.83
N ALA A 100 6.41 15.19 -14.19
CA ALA A 100 5.34 15.55 -13.26
C ALA A 100 4.58 14.32 -12.72
N ASN A 101 4.95 13.09 -13.11
CA ASN A 101 4.38 11.87 -12.55
C ASN A 101 5.30 11.29 -11.47
N ARG A 102 4.69 10.56 -10.54
CA ARG A 102 5.37 9.73 -9.54
C ARG A 102 4.72 8.35 -9.48
N CYS A 103 5.46 7.36 -8.98
CA CYS A 103 4.82 6.14 -8.50
C CYS A 103 3.86 6.46 -7.32
N ASN A 104 2.86 5.62 -7.14
CA ASN A 104 1.92 5.64 -6.02
C ASN A 104 1.97 4.28 -5.30
N ASP A 105 0.85 3.57 -5.14
CA ASP A 105 0.89 2.24 -4.51
C ASP A 105 1.56 1.19 -5.40
N GLY A 106 2.10 0.16 -4.76
CA GLY A 106 2.84 -0.91 -5.40
C GLY A 106 2.91 -2.16 -4.53
N LYS A 107 2.77 -3.33 -5.16
CA LYS A 107 2.80 -4.61 -4.45
C LYS A 107 3.26 -5.74 -5.35
N CYS A 108 3.92 -6.74 -4.77
CA CYS A 108 4.25 -7.96 -5.48
C CYS A 108 3.04 -8.88 -5.61
N ALA A 109 2.89 -9.45 -6.79
CA ALA A 109 2.01 -10.58 -7.00
C ALA A 109 2.66 -11.89 -6.50
N PRO A 110 1.89 -12.96 -6.28
CA PRO A 110 2.41 -14.25 -5.80
C PRO A 110 3.45 -14.93 -6.72
N ASP A 111 3.57 -14.50 -7.97
CA ASP A 111 4.57 -14.97 -8.92
C ASP A 111 5.86 -14.12 -8.92
N GLY A 112 5.98 -13.18 -7.99
CA GLY A 112 7.14 -12.32 -7.79
C GLY A 112 7.21 -11.11 -8.70
N ARG A 113 6.18 -10.82 -9.52
CA ARG A 113 6.13 -9.59 -10.33
C ARG A 113 5.73 -8.40 -9.47
N LEU A 114 6.41 -7.27 -9.66
CA LEU A 114 6.05 -6.01 -8.99
C LEU A 114 5.01 -5.26 -9.83
N TRP A 115 3.87 -4.96 -9.24
CA TRP A 115 2.87 -4.08 -9.80
C TRP A 115 3.00 -2.69 -9.18
N VAL A 116 2.93 -1.65 -10.00
CA VAL A 116 3.08 -0.27 -9.52
C VAL A 116 2.18 0.68 -10.32
N GLY A 117 1.43 1.50 -9.59
CA GLY A 117 0.66 2.60 -10.16
C GLY A 117 1.48 3.88 -10.25
N THR A 118 1.19 4.74 -11.24
CA THR A 118 1.71 6.10 -11.32
C THR A 118 0.57 7.11 -11.35
N MET A 119 0.85 8.34 -10.91
CA MET A 119 -0.08 9.45 -10.92
C MET A 119 0.64 10.79 -11.07
N SER A 120 -0.08 11.82 -11.49
CA SER A 120 0.44 13.19 -11.54
C SER A 120 0.63 13.76 -10.13
N THR A 121 1.74 14.46 -9.91
CA THR A 121 1.98 15.27 -8.70
C THR A 121 1.21 16.58 -8.72
N GLU A 122 0.60 16.93 -9.84
CA GLU A 122 -0.20 18.15 -10.05
C GLU A 122 -1.71 17.84 -10.06
N SER A 123 -2.09 16.62 -9.69
CA SER A 123 -3.49 16.14 -9.68
C SER A 123 -4.16 16.20 -11.05
N GLU A 124 -3.38 16.03 -12.13
CA GLU A 124 -3.90 15.92 -13.49
C GLU A 124 -4.67 14.60 -13.67
N ASP A 125 -5.92 14.70 -14.13
CA ASP A 125 -6.78 13.55 -14.38
C ASP A 125 -6.18 12.66 -15.48
N LYS A 126 -6.17 11.34 -15.27
CA LYS A 126 -5.75 10.32 -16.25
C LYS A 126 -4.30 10.45 -16.75
N ALA A 127 -3.44 11.15 -16.01
CA ALA A 127 -2.02 11.27 -16.35
C ALA A 127 -1.21 10.00 -16.03
N GLY A 128 -1.73 9.16 -15.13
CA GLY A 128 -1.10 7.98 -14.59
C GLY A 128 -1.37 6.69 -15.37
N ALA A 129 -0.78 5.60 -14.88
CA ALA A 129 -0.90 4.28 -15.45
C ALA A 129 -0.63 3.18 -14.40
N LEU A 130 -1.01 1.94 -14.72
CA LEU A 130 -0.62 0.74 -13.97
C LEU A 130 0.41 -0.05 -14.78
N TYR A 131 1.52 -0.38 -14.13
CA TYR A 131 2.62 -1.14 -14.71
C TYR A 131 2.85 -2.47 -13.98
N CYS A 132 3.44 -3.42 -14.69
CA CYS A 132 3.93 -4.69 -14.16
C CYS A 132 5.40 -4.86 -14.55
N LEU A 133 6.28 -5.01 -13.58
CA LEU A 133 7.69 -5.31 -13.72
C LEU A 133 7.94 -6.81 -13.48
N ASP A 134 8.60 -7.47 -14.42
CA ASP A 134 9.03 -8.87 -14.27
C ASP A 134 10.49 -9.01 -13.80
N GLY A 135 10.92 -10.24 -13.50
CA GLY A 135 12.28 -10.52 -13.05
C GLY A 135 13.37 -10.28 -14.11
N ALA A 136 13.00 -10.19 -15.39
CA ALA A 136 13.91 -9.75 -16.44
C ALA A 136 14.01 -8.21 -16.54
N LEU A 137 13.49 -7.50 -15.53
CA LEU A 137 13.41 -6.05 -15.45
C LEU A 137 12.69 -5.42 -16.65
N GLN A 138 11.73 -6.13 -17.24
CA GLN A 138 10.86 -5.57 -18.28
C GLN A 138 9.62 -4.94 -17.64
N LEU A 139 9.53 -3.62 -17.72
CA LEU A 139 8.37 -2.86 -17.27
C LEU A 139 7.33 -2.79 -18.39
N ARG A 140 6.17 -3.40 -18.16
CA ARG A 140 5.05 -3.41 -19.11
C ARG A 140 3.92 -2.54 -18.61
N LEU A 141 3.40 -1.68 -19.50
CA LEU A 141 2.15 -0.98 -19.29
C LEU A 141 0.98 -1.98 -19.32
N VAL A 142 0.15 -1.98 -18.28
CA VAL A 142 -1.02 -2.85 -18.15
C VAL A 142 -2.33 -2.08 -18.33
N ARG A 143 -2.42 -0.88 -17.75
CA ARG A 143 -3.57 0.01 -17.90
C ARG A 143 -3.06 1.45 -18.02
N ASP A 144 -3.51 2.17 -19.03
CA ASP A 144 -3.24 3.59 -19.19
C ASP A 144 -4.37 4.44 -18.58
N HIS A 145 -4.20 5.76 -18.62
CA HIS A 145 -5.22 6.74 -18.21
C HIS A 145 -5.78 6.51 -16.80
N CYS A 146 -4.92 6.13 -15.85
CA CYS A 146 -5.26 6.06 -14.43
C CYS A 146 -5.11 7.44 -13.80
N THR A 147 -5.90 7.73 -12.76
CA THR A 147 -5.86 9.02 -12.07
C THR A 147 -5.12 8.88 -10.74
N ILE A 148 -5.55 7.94 -9.89
CA ILE A 148 -4.92 7.59 -8.61
C ILE A 148 -4.99 6.06 -8.45
N PRO A 149 -4.11 5.30 -9.16
CA PRO A 149 -3.98 3.87 -8.96
C PRO A 149 -3.43 3.57 -7.57
N ASN A 150 -4.10 2.69 -6.83
CA ASN A 150 -3.92 2.53 -5.40
C ASN A 150 -3.99 1.05 -4.98
N GLY A 151 -4.56 0.76 -3.80
CA GLY A 151 -4.64 -0.55 -3.16
C GLY A 151 -4.73 -1.76 -4.09
N MET A 152 -3.76 -2.67 -3.95
CA MET A 152 -3.69 -3.94 -4.66
C MET A 152 -3.66 -5.14 -3.71
N ALA A 153 -4.29 -6.25 -4.09
CA ALA A 153 -4.18 -7.53 -3.39
C ALA A 153 -4.44 -8.70 -4.34
N TRP A 154 -3.94 -9.89 -4.01
CA TRP A 154 -4.22 -11.12 -4.73
C TRP A 154 -4.89 -12.13 -3.83
N THR A 155 -5.75 -12.99 -4.39
CA THR A 155 -6.22 -14.18 -3.68
C THR A 155 -5.05 -15.12 -3.38
N THR A 156 -5.19 -15.92 -2.32
CA THR A 156 -4.15 -16.87 -1.90
C THR A 156 -3.84 -17.95 -2.94
N ASP A 157 -4.78 -18.26 -3.84
CA ASP A 157 -4.55 -19.14 -4.98
C ASP A 157 -3.87 -18.43 -6.18
N GLY A 158 -3.62 -17.12 -6.07
CA GLY A 158 -2.98 -16.30 -7.09
C GLY A 158 -3.80 -16.13 -8.36
N ARG A 159 -5.12 -16.37 -8.35
CA ARG A 159 -5.96 -16.34 -9.57
C ARG A 159 -6.76 -15.07 -9.75
N THR A 160 -6.94 -14.28 -8.70
CA THR A 160 -7.68 -13.01 -8.76
C THR A 160 -6.82 -11.88 -8.22
N MET A 161 -6.71 -10.81 -9.00
CA MET A 161 -6.17 -9.54 -8.52
C MET A 161 -7.32 -8.60 -8.17
N TYR A 162 -7.21 -7.92 -7.03
CA TYR A 162 -8.04 -6.80 -6.64
C TYR A 162 -7.26 -5.50 -6.78
N PHE A 163 -7.92 -4.46 -7.27
CA PHE A 163 -7.31 -3.18 -7.56
C PHE A 163 -8.26 -2.03 -7.26
N ILE A 164 -7.73 -0.96 -6.68
CA ILE A 164 -8.41 0.29 -6.41
C ILE A 164 -7.84 1.36 -7.33
N GLU A 165 -8.72 1.98 -8.10
CA GLU A 165 -8.49 3.31 -8.69
C GLU A 165 -9.33 4.27 -7.83
N THR A 166 -8.68 5.07 -6.98
CA THR A 166 -9.36 5.86 -5.95
C THR A 166 -10.40 6.80 -6.56
N SER A 167 -10.13 7.37 -7.74
CA SER A 167 -11.06 8.27 -8.45
C SER A 167 -12.37 7.60 -8.88
N GLU A 168 -12.39 6.27 -9.01
CA GLU A 168 -13.58 5.49 -9.36
C GLU A 168 -14.38 5.02 -8.13
N SER A 169 -13.85 5.22 -6.91
CA SER A 169 -14.52 4.88 -5.64
C SER A 169 -15.06 3.45 -5.60
N CYS A 170 -14.33 2.49 -6.15
CA CYS A 170 -14.70 1.08 -6.13
C CYS A 170 -13.48 0.16 -6.15
N VAL A 171 -13.68 -1.09 -5.71
CA VAL A 171 -12.70 -2.16 -5.88
C VAL A 171 -13.09 -3.00 -7.08
N ARG A 172 -12.13 -3.18 -7.99
CA ARG A 172 -12.25 -4.07 -9.14
C ARG A 172 -11.54 -5.38 -8.87
N ALA A 173 -12.06 -6.45 -9.46
CA ALA A 173 -11.41 -7.74 -9.54
C ALA A 173 -11.10 -8.09 -11.00
N PHE A 174 -10.02 -8.82 -11.18
CA PHE A 174 -9.54 -9.33 -12.47
C PHE A 174 -9.13 -10.78 -12.31
N ASP A 175 -9.36 -11.58 -13.35
CA ASP A 175 -8.73 -12.88 -13.46
C ASP A 175 -7.25 -12.65 -13.81
N TYR A 176 -6.36 -13.21 -12.99
CA TYR A 176 -4.92 -13.05 -13.08
C TYR A 176 -4.26 -14.30 -13.66
N ASP A 177 -3.58 -14.14 -14.79
CA ASP A 177 -2.73 -15.17 -15.40
C ASP A 177 -1.30 -14.99 -14.88
N SER A 178 -0.89 -15.82 -13.91
CA SER A 178 0.44 -15.78 -13.30
C SER A 178 1.56 -16.30 -14.20
N GLU A 179 1.25 -16.96 -15.32
CA GLU A 179 2.29 -17.31 -16.30
C GLU A 179 2.67 -16.06 -17.09
N LYS A 180 1.68 -15.26 -17.48
CA LYS A 180 1.88 -14.10 -18.37
C LYS A 180 1.97 -12.75 -17.65
N GLY A 181 1.46 -12.66 -16.42
CA GLY A 181 1.30 -11.40 -15.70
C GLY A 181 0.23 -10.50 -16.34
N THR A 182 -0.90 -11.07 -16.77
CA THR A 182 -1.96 -10.34 -17.49
C THR A 182 -3.29 -10.40 -16.73
N LEU A 183 -4.12 -9.36 -16.94
CA LEU A 183 -5.43 -9.21 -16.32
C LEU A 183 -6.54 -9.36 -17.35
N THR A 184 -7.60 -10.08 -17.00
CA THR A 184 -8.81 -10.23 -17.83
C THR A 184 -10.07 -10.22 -16.97
N ASN A 185 -11.26 -10.23 -17.58
CA ASN A 185 -12.55 -10.36 -16.90
C ASN A 185 -12.77 -9.35 -15.75
N GLU A 186 -12.47 -8.08 -16.04
CA GLU A 186 -12.67 -6.95 -15.13
C GLU A 186 -14.13 -6.87 -14.64
N ARG A 187 -14.29 -6.73 -13.34
CA ARG A 187 -15.60 -6.59 -12.68
C ARG A 187 -15.48 -5.77 -11.40
N VAL A 188 -16.51 -4.98 -11.09
CA VAL A 188 -16.58 -4.29 -9.79
C VAL A 188 -17.08 -5.28 -8.73
N VAL A 189 -16.36 -5.41 -7.63
CA VAL A 189 -16.68 -6.34 -6.53
C VAL A 189 -17.09 -5.64 -5.24
N VAL A 190 -16.59 -4.42 -5.00
CA VAL A 190 -16.97 -3.61 -3.84
C VAL A 190 -17.21 -2.17 -4.30
N LYS A 191 -18.30 -1.57 -3.83
CA LYS A 191 -18.58 -0.14 -3.93
C LYS A 191 -18.84 0.37 -2.52
N PRO A 192 -17.82 0.94 -1.84
CA PRO A 192 -18.02 1.49 -0.51
C PRO A 192 -19.12 2.55 -0.50
N GLU A 193 -19.83 2.66 0.63
CA GLU A 193 -20.72 3.79 0.88
C GLU A 193 -19.92 5.08 1.11
N GLU A 194 -20.60 6.23 1.12
CA GLU A 194 -19.98 7.55 1.31
C GLU A 194 -19.19 7.66 2.64
N GLY A 195 -18.24 8.60 2.67
CA GLY A 195 -17.46 8.94 3.86
C GLY A 195 -15.97 8.68 3.69
N GLY A 196 -15.36 9.20 2.63
CA GLY A 196 -13.94 9.02 2.32
C GLY A 196 -13.72 8.18 1.06
N SER A 197 -12.48 8.17 0.58
CA SER A 197 -12.10 7.50 -0.67
C SER A 197 -11.27 6.25 -0.38
N PRO A 198 -11.53 5.10 -1.04
CA PRO A 198 -10.72 3.90 -0.87
C PRO A 198 -9.29 4.15 -1.35
N ASP A 199 -8.33 3.79 -0.52
CA ASP A 199 -6.92 4.10 -0.70
C ASP A 199 -6.12 2.78 -0.79
N GLY A 200 -5.14 2.54 0.07
CA GLY A 200 -4.40 1.28 0.17
C GLY A 200 -5.22 0.12 0.74
N MET A 201 -4.85 -1.11 0.36
CA MET A 201 -5.59 -2.33 0.71
C MET A 201 -4.68 -3.53 0.99
N CYS A 202 -5.13 -4.44 1.88
CA CYS A 202 -4.59 -5.78 2.02
C CYS A 202 -5.70 -6.85 2.06
N ILE A 203 -5.31 -8.13 2.01
CA ILE A 203 -6.23 -9.26 2.09
C ILE A 203 -5.92 -10.11 3.32
N ASP A 204 -6.95 -10.66 3.96
CA ASP A 204 -6.78 -11.64 5.02
C ASP A 204 -6.78 -13.10 4.50
N ALA A 205 -6.39 -14.03 5.36
CA ALA A 205 -6.35 -15.46 5.05
C ALA A 205 -7.73 -16.07 4.75
N GLU A 206 -8.82 -15.36 5.03
CA GLU A 206 -10.20 -15.74 4.69
C GLU A 206 -10.67 -15.12 3.37
N GLY A 207 -9.78 -14.40 2.66
CA GLY A 207 -10.05 -13.77 1.38
C GLY A 207 -10.91 -12.51 1.48
N LYS A 208 -10.93 -11.83 2.63
CA LYS A 208 -11.61 -10.53 2.79
C LYS A 208 -10.63 -9.38 2.64
N LEU A 209 -11.14 -8.26 2.13
CA LEU A 209 -10.34 -7.09 1.78
C LEU A 209 -10.40 -6.05 2.88
N TRP A 210 -9.25 -5.61 3.37
CA TRP A 210 -9.11 -4.56 4.38
C TRP A 210 -8.60 -3.30 3.69
N ILE A 211 -9.39 -2.23 3.72
CA ILE A 211 -9.20 -1.04 2.88
C ILE A 211 -9.12 0.21 3.76
N GLY A 212 -8.05 0.98 3.64
CA GLY A 212 -7.92 2.31 4.24
C GLY A 212 -8.80 3.33 3.52
N PHE A 213 -9.38 4.28 4.26
CA PHE A 213 -10.20 5.34 3.69
C PHE A 213 -9.62 6.72 3.97
N TRP A 214 -9.14 7.37 2.90
CA TRP A 214 -8.75 8.77 2.92
C TRP A 214 -9.93 9.65 3.29
N ASP A 215 -9.75 10.60 4.21
CA ASP A 215 -10.82 11.40 4.82
C ASP A 215 -11.98 10.57 5.43
N GLY A 216 -11.72 9.31 5.78
CA GLY A 216 -12.73 8.36 6.25
C GLY A 216 -12.58 7.88 7.69
N GLN A 217 -11.45 8.19 8.35
CA GLN A 217 -11.14 7.80 9.74
C GLN A 217 -11.33 6.31 10.05
N ARG A 218 -11.18 5.44 9.04
CA ARG A 218 -11.45 4.01 9.19
C ARG A 218 -10.64 3.12 8.27
N VAL A 219 -10.57 1.85 8.66
CA VAL A 219 -10.34 0.72 7.75
C VAL A 219 -11.63 -0.10 7.65
N GLY A 220 -12.08 -0.40 6.43
CA GLY A 220 -13.23 -1.27 6.18
C GLY A 220 -12.82 -2.67 5.74
N CYS A 221 -13.44 -3.71 6.31
CA CYS A 221 -13.30 -5.10 5.90
C CYS A 221 -14.49 -5.53 5.02
N TYR A 222 -14.23 -5.83 3.75
CA TYR A 222 -15.25 -6.17 2.76
C TYR A 222 -15.14 -7.62 2.29
N ASP A 223 -16.30 -8.22 2.04
CA ASP A 223 -16.39 -9.48 1.30
C ASP A 223 -16.44 -9.20 -0.21
N PRO A 224 -15.38 -9.54 -0.98
CA PRO A 224 -15.38 -9.30 -2.43
C PRO A 224 -16.37 -10.19 -3.19
N GLN A 225 -16.92 -11.25 -2.59
CA GLN A 225 -17.92 -12.10 -3.26
C GLN A 225 -19.31 -11.49 -3.23
N THR A 226 -19.64 -10.77 -2.15
CA THR A 226 -20.97 -10.21 -1.92
C THR A 226 -21.00 -8.68 -1.98
N GLY A 227 -19.85 -8.03 -1.92
CA GLY A 227 -19.69 -6.58 -1.82
C GLY A 227 -19.99 -6.01 -0.43
N GLN A 228 -20.27 -6.86 0.56
CA GLN A 228 -20.75 -6.43 1.88
C GLN A 228 -19.62 -5.96 2.79
N LEU A 229 -19.89 -4.88 3.54
CA LEU A 229 -19.05 -4.44 4.65
C LEU A 229 -19.27 -5.36 5.87
N LEU A 230 -18.24 -6.13 6.22
CA LEU A 230 -18.28 -7.11 7.31
C LEU A 230 -17.86 -6.51 8.65
N ALA A 231 -16.85 -5.64 8.63
CA ALA A 231 -16.31 -5.01 9.82
C ALA A 231 -15.68 -3.65 9.54
N GLU A 232 -15.52 -2.86 10.58
CA GLU A 232 -14.88 -1.54 10.54
C GLU A 232 -13.91 -1.38 11.71
N VAL A 233 -12.73 -0.81 11.44
CA VAL A 233 -11.78 -0.35 12.46
C VAL A 233 -11.83 1.17 12.46
N GLU A 234 -12.29 1.75 13.55
CA GLU A 234 -12.23 3.20 13.77
C GLU A 234 -10.80 3.61 14.11
N VAL A 235 -10.28 4.60 13.39
CA VAL A 235 -8.92 5.11 13.54
C VAL A 235 -9.01 6.58 13.96
N PRO A 236 -8.40 7.01 15.08
CA PRO A 236 -8.47 8.40 15.53
C PRO A 236 -7.49 9.30 14.77
N ALA A 237 -7.61 9.29 13.44
CA ALA A 237 -6.83 10.08 12.48
C ALA A 237 -7.71 10.40 11.26
N VAL A 238 -7.51 11.56 10.65
CA VAL A 238 -8.36 12.04 9.54
C VAL A 238 -8.20 11.18 8.28
N ASN A 239 -6.97 11.10 7.78
CA ASN A 239 -6.65 10.38 6.54
C ASN A 239 -6.03 9.04 6.86
N VAL A 240 -6.80 7.96 6.70
CA VAL A 240 -6.30 6.58 6.76
C VAL A 240 -5.89 6.17 5.36
N THR A 241 -4.60 5.88 5.17
CA THR A 241 -4.02 5.70 3.84
C THR A 241 -3.96 4.23 3.46
N SER A 242 -3.39 3.37 4.29
CA SER A 242 -3.19 1.97 3.93
C SER A 242 -3.09 1.07 5.15
N CYS A 243 -3.06 -0.24 4.93
CA CYS A 243 -2.94 -1.23 6.00
C CYS A 243 -2.27 -2.52 5.54
N ALA A 244 -1.62 -3.20 6.49
CA ALA A 244 -1.01 -4.51 6.30
C ALA A 244 -1.06 -5.33 7.59
N PHE A 245 -1.27 -6.63 7.46
CA PHE A 245 -1.14 -7.54 8.59
C PHE A 245 0.34 -7.84 8.89
N GLY A 246 0.67 -7.92 10.17
CA GLY A 246 2.01 -8.23 10.68
C GLY A 246 1.97 -8.93 12.03
N ASP A 247 3.12 -8.94 12.71
CA ASP A 247 3.50 -9.85 13.79
C ASP A 247 3.69 -11.31 13.33
N ALA A 248 4.35 -12.10 14.18
CA ALA A 248 4.68 -13.50 13.90
C ALA A 248 3.47 -14.40 13.58
N ASP A 249 2.29 -14.06 14.10
CA ASP A 249 1.04 -14.77 13.82
C ASP A 249 0.18 -14.12 12.73
N LEU A 250 0.66 -13.02 12.13
CA LEU A 250 -0.06 -12.17 11.17
C LEU A 250 -1.41 -11.66 11.69
N GLY A 251 -1.56 -11.55 13.02
CA GLY A 251 -2.83 -11.23 13.67
C GLY A 251 -3.05 -9.74 13.96
N THR A 252 -2.06 -8.90 13.68
CA THR A 252 -2.11 -7.45 13.92
C THR A 252 -2.20 -6.71 12.60
N LEU A 253 -3.26 -5.95 12.40
CA LEU A 253 -3.43 -5.03 11.28
C LEU A 253 -2.77 -3.70 11.63
N TYR A 254 -1.64 -3.39 10.99
CA TYR A 254 -0.99 -2.08 11.04
C TYR A 254 -1.62 -1.14 10.03
N ILE A 255 -1.74 0.13 10.39
CA ILE A 255 -2.50 1.13 9.65
C ILE A 255 -1.69 2.42 9.58
N THR A 256 -1.42 2.89 8.37
CA THR A 256 -0.74 4.17 8.12
C THR A 256 -1.75 5.29 7.96
N THR A 257 -1.34 6.51 8.30
CA THR A 257 -2.17 7.72 8.23
C THR A 257 -1.36 8.91 7.74
N ALA A 258 -2.03 9.99 7.34
CA ALA A 258 -1.39 11.15 6.71
C ALA A 258 -1.91 12.48 7.27
N ARG A 259 -1.02 13.46 7.44
CA ARG A 259 -1.37 14.86 7.74
C ARG A 259 -1.60 15.72 6.50
N ASP A 260 -1.26 15.22 5.31
CA ASP A 260 -1.42 15.96 4.07
C ASP A 260 -2.88 16.39 3.86
N GLY A 261 -3.08 17.67 3.52
CA GLY A 261 -4.41 18.27 3.37
C GLY A 261 -5.24 18.46 4.66
N VAL A 262 -4.70 18.15 5.85
CA VAL A 262 -5.43 18.28 7.13
C VAL A 262 -5.26 19.67 7.73
N SER A 263 -6.36 20.31 8.15
CA SER A 263 -6.32 21.65 8.76
C SER A 263 -5.87 21.64 10.22
N ASP A 264 -5.44 22.80 10.75
CA ASP A 264 -5.08 22.95 12.16
C ASP A 264 -6.24 22.58 13.10
N GLU A 265 -7.49 22.96 12.76
CA GLU A 265 -8.69 22.61 13.54
C GLU A 265 -8.92 21.08 13.56
N GLN A 266 -8.70 20.41 12.43
CA GLN A 266 -8.78 18.95 12.36
C GLN A 266 -7.65 18.30 13.16
N LEU A 267 -6.43 18.84 13.14
CA LEU A 267 -5.31 18.34 13.94
C LEU A 267 -5.52 18.55 15.44
N GLU A 268 -6.18 19.64 15.86
CA GLU A 268 -6.58 19.81 17.27
C GLU A 268 -7.55 18.70 17.71
N LYS A 269 -8.48 18.29 16.83
CA LYS A 269 -9.43 17.21 17.10
C LYS A 269 -8.83 15.80 16.97
N TYR A 270 -7.90 15.62 16.03
CA TYR A 270 -7.25 14.35 15.70
C TYR A 270 -5.71 14.50 15.72
N PRO A 271 -5.10 14.75 16.89
CA PRO A 271 -3.68 15.10 17.00
C PRO A 271 -2.72 13.97 16.58
N LEU A 272 -3.21 12.74 16.58
CA LEU A 272 -2.47 11.53 16.20
C LEU A 272 -2.50 11.26 14.69
N THR A 273 -3.12 12.13 13.89
CA THR A 273 -3.06 12.05 12.43
C THR A 273 -1.60 12.09 11.96
N GLY A 274 -1.20 11.17 11.08
CA GLY A 274 0.19 10.95 10.67
C GLY A 274 0.95 9.90 11.49
N SER A 275 0.33 9.34 12.54
CA SER A 275 0.89 8.23 13.32
C SER A 275 0.65 6.87 12.68
N LEU A 276 1.41 5.87 13.15
CA LEU A 276 1.16 4.47 12.86
C LEU A 276 0.20 3.89 13.91
N PHE A 277 -0.86 3.26 13.44
CA PHE A 277 -1.86 2.60 14.28
C PHE A 277 -1.81 1.09 14.12
N ARG A 278 -2.46 0.37 15.05
CA ARG A 278 -2.66 -1.07 14.97
C ARG A 278 -4.00 -1.52 15.55
N CYS A 279 -4.49 -2.67 15.10
CA CYS A 279 -5.66 -3.35 15.64
C CYS A 279 -5.48 -4.87 15.52
N ARG A 280 -6.05 -5.67 16.45
CA ARG A 280 -6.15 -7.13 16.29
C ARG A 280 -7.62 -7.51 16.03
N PRO A 281 -8.05 -7.65 14.76
CA PRO A 281 -9.45 -7.89 14.43
C PRO A 281 -9.91 -9.34 14.69
N GLY A 282 -9.02 -10.24 15.08
CA GLY A 282 -9.32 -11.66 15.33
C GLY A 282 -9.29 -12.54 14.08
N VAL A 283 -8.82 -12.00 12.95
CA VAL A 283 -8.42 -12.73 11.74
C VAL A 283 -6.92 -12.55 11.50
N LYS A 284 -6.36 -13.31 10.55
CA LYS A 284 -4.94 -13.26 10.20
C LYS A 284 -4.76 -12.84 8.75
N GLY A 285 -3.67 -12.13 8.48
CA GLY A 285 -3.24 -11.80 7.13
C GLY A 285 -2.58 -12.95 6.38
N THR A 286 -2.05 -12.60 5.22
CA THR A 286 -1.12 -13.41 4.43
C THR A 286 0.28 -12.79 4.47
N LEU A 287 1.31 -13.59 4.20
CA LEU A 287 2.65 -13.06 4.03
C LEU A 287 2.70 -12.17 2.77
N ALA A 288 3.56 -11.15 2.80
CA ALA A 288 3.86 -10.38 1.61
C ALA A 288 4.75 -11.21 0.67
N ASP A 289 4.46 -11.11 -0.62
CA ASP A 289 5.29 -11.69 -1.67
C ASP A 289 6.53 -10.81 -1.93
N SER A 290 7.63 -11.44 -2.36
CA SER A 290 8.89 -10.78 -2.67
C SER A 290 9.03 -10.55 -4.17
N PHE A 291 9.73 -9.49 -4.57
CA PHE A 291 10.10 -9.32 -5.98
C PHE A 291 11.15 -10.36 -6.38
N ALA A 292 10.88 -11.10 -7.45
CA ALA A 292 11.78 -12.12 -7.98
C ALA A 292 12.60 -11.54 -9.15
N LEU A 293 13.90 -11.35 -8.93
CA LEU A 293 14.91 -11.07 -9.97
C LEU A 293 15.38 -12.37 -10.63
#